data_AF-A5W746-F1
#
_entry.id   AF-A5W746-F1
#
_cell.length_a   1.000
_cell.length_b   1.000
_cell.length_c   1.000
_cell.angle_alpha   90.00
_cell.angle_beta   90.00
_cell.angle_gamma   90.00
#
_symmetry.space_group_name_H-M   'P 1'
#
loop_
_entity.id
_entity.type
_entity.pdbx_description
1 polymer ?
#
loop_
_entity_poly.entity_id
_entity_poly.type
_entity_poly.pdbx_seq_one_letter_code
_entity_poly.pdbx_strand_id
1 'polypeptide(L)'
;MSGLKAAPEKPHIPDLNERDEIDLDKLGADALVVRIKYTGMDGADTVSPRWIGANPGGDAFDDTGAGYPVDPIDGVEVKIDNATIRGAAGGWAFLSYTVFPSGGNPLESLRQFCYVGVRPQEGGETLAVLQALPSHGLVIQPRKLPVGGVMTVLVAPYQAMQPGDKVHLKVVGYDEDGVKDDDWSRTLLVDEDHFDKEALSATVPKNFFSLLEKGHAEGSYSIELKNGSKLDSPVQRWEIDSGATLPQPLEKPAIDGYAEGEPLEPAKLRSGVTIRVPVYPSMASSDRVVMHWRSPVGDLIQSVRVDPSTMEAASIPFQVSGETLAANGGTTVWLSYQYGRPGESLSSSELQVEILPMREALVAPDIRGANPDATPDWGTMEALSGIDGVYVVVPTGVVAPGERVQVHWIGHSEWGQYVAKEPASTADPLRFFIPAQYVVANMARGDKDESRRFKVFYRVINEADEADYFDSVAYHLRVAPLPHEQLPQIICKGVSGKELPLSEVPEDGADLELETWYFIAEKQLLTLSIVGVTAEGEQEYVFHDAIEVSPGEVETGVKAKLPKDILKRLIVGERFTLYPRLSYDGGIYYTPFRVNNLTLVD
;
A
#
# COMPACT_ATOMS: atom_id res chain seq x y z
N MET A 1 -74.33 29.75 -12.97
CA MET A 1 -73.05 29.01 -12.76
C MET A 1 -72.56 28.57 -14.12
N SER A 2 -71.63 29.30 -14.74
CA SER A 2 -71.00 28.86 -15.98
C SER A 2 -70.02 27.75 -15.61
N GLY A 3 -70.35 26.49 -15.92
CA GLY A 3 -69.36 25.42 -15.85
C GLY A 3 -68.19 25.78 -16.74
N LEU A 4 -66.96 25.74 -16.20
CA LEU A 4 -65.76 25.78 -17.03
C LEU A 4 -65.91 24.67 -18.06
N LYS A 5 -66.02 25.02 -19.35
CA LYS A 5 -65.86 24.03 -20.43
C LYS A 5 -64.44 23.49 -20.32
N ALA A 6 -64.29 22.17 -20.26
CA ALA A 6 -62.97 21.54 -20.32
C ALA A 6 -62.28 21.95 -21.63
N ALA A 7 -60.95 22.12 -21.58
CA ALA A 7 -60.18 22.42 -22.79
C ALA A 7 -60.32 21.25 -23.79
N PRO A 8 -60.45 21.53 -25.10
CA PRO A 8 -60.40 20.52 -26.14
C PRO A 8 -59.14 19.65 -26.06
N GLU A 9 -59.24 18.39 -26.48
CA GLU A 9 -58.18 17.39 -26.46
C GLU A 9 -56.95 17.82 -27.28
N LYS A 10 -55.78 17.21 -27.03
CA LYS A 10 -54.57 17.53 -27.80
C LYS A 10 -54.71 17.09 -29.27
N PRO A 11 -54.14 17.83 -30.23
CA PRO A 11 -54.05 17.35 -31.61
C PRO A 11 -53.19 16.08 -31.68
N HIS A 12 -53.52 15.18 -32.61
CA HIS A 12 -52.78 13.93 -32.82
C HIS A 12 -51.90 14.04 -34.06
N ILE A 13 -50.60 13.75 -33.89
CA ILE A 13 -49.62 13.64 -34.98
C ILE A 13 -49.36 12.15 -35.18
N PRO A 14 -49.84 11.51 -36.27
CA PRO A 14 -49.68 10.07 -36.46
C PRO A 14 -48.21 9.63 -36.63
N ASP A 15 -47.37 10.48 -37.21
CA ASP A 15 -45.97 10.17 -37.52
C ASP A 15 -45.02 10.40 -36.33
N LEU A 16 -45.58 10.65 -35.14
CA LEU A 16 -44.82 10.85 -33.92
C LEU A 16 -44.40 9.51 -33.34
N ASN A 17 -43.11 9.33 -33.07
CA ASN A 17 -42.62 8.10 -32.44
C ASN A 17 -42.90 8.08 -30.91
N GLU A 18 -42.56 6.98 -30.24
CA GLU A 18 -42.77 6.80 -28.78
C GLU A 18 -42.03 7.82 -27.89
N ARG A 19 -41.14 8.64 -28.47
CA ARG A 19 -40.34 9.67 -27.79
C ARG A 19 -40.76 11.09 -28.15
N ASP A 20 -41.95 11.24 -28.73
CA ASP A 20 -42.46 12.51 -29.23
C ASP A 20 -41.56 13.13 -30.32
N GLU A 21 -40.90 12.35 -31.19
CA GLU A 21 -40.05 12.87 -32.27
C GLU A 21 -40.70 12.72 -33.66
N ILE A 22 -40.48 13.72 -34.51
CA ILE A 22 -40.81 13.68 -35.93
C ILE A 22 -39.58 13.23 -36.72
N ASP A 23 -39.66 12.08 -37.36
CA ASP A 23 -38.60 11.53 -38.20
C ASP A 23 -38.57 12.24 -39.57
N LEU A 24 -37.66 13.21 -39.72
CA LEU A 24 -37.56 14.06 -40.91
C LEU A 24 -37.09 13.32 -42.16
N ASP A 25 -36.45 12.16 -41.99
CA ASP A 25 -36.02 11.32 -43.11
C ASP A 25 -37.21 10.51 -43.63
N LYS A 26 -38.02 9.94 -42.72
CA LYS A 26 -39.30 9.29 -43.09
C LYS A 26 -40.31 10.27 -43.66
N LEU A 27 -40.41 11.48 -43.09
CA LEU A 27 -41.31 12.52 -43.59
C LEU A 27 -40.94 12.99 -45.00
N GLY A 28 -39.65 12.92 -45.37
CA GLY A 28 -39.19 13.27 -46.71
C GLY A 28 -39.61 14.68 -47.13
N ALA A 29 -40.22 14.79 -48.31
CA ALA A 29 -40.72 16.05 -48.86
C ALA A 29 -42.21 16.32 -48.51
N ASP A 30 -42.87 15.40 -47.82
CA ASP A 30 -44.31 15.48 -47.54
C ASP A 30 -44.61 16.47 -46.40
N ALA A 31 -45.82 17.02 -46.40
CA ALA A 31 -46.31 17.85 -45.30
C ALA A 31 -46.60 16.99 -44.06
N LEU A 32 -46.41 17.54 -42.85
CA LEU A 32 -46.75 16.84 -41.62
C LEU A 32 -48.27 16.80 -41.47
N VAL A 33 -48.82 15.59 -41.31
CA VAL A 33 -50.26 15.38 -41.13
C VAL A 33 -50.62 15.46 -39.65
N VAL A 34 -51.65 16.23 -39.34
CA VAL A 34 -52.21 16.42 -38.00
C VAL A 34 -53.69 16.07 -38.05
N ARG A 35 -54.16 15.28 -37.09
CA ARG A 35 -55.57 14.94 -36.92
C ARG A 35 -56.13 15.59 -35.67
N ILE A 36 -57.18 16.38 -35.85
CA ILE A 36 -57.89 17.07 -34.78
C ILE A 36 -59.26 16.41 -34.60
N LYS A 37 -59.52 15.95 -33.38
CA LYS A 37 -60.82 15.45 -32.94
C LYS A 37 -61.03 15.86 -31.50
N TYR A 38 -62.21 16.39 -31.17
CA TYR A 38 -62.56 16.77 -29.80
C TYR A 38 -63.98 16.41 -29.41
N THR A 39 -64.19 16.28 -28.12
CA THR A 39 -65.52 16.00 -27.55
C THR A 39 -66.46 17.19 -27.78
N GLY A 40 -67.64 16.91 -28.34
CA GLY A 40 -68.66 17.93 -28.62
C GLY A 40 -68.40 18.74 -29.90
N MET A 41 -67.58 18.22 -30.80
CA MET A 41 -67.33 18.75 -32.14
C MET A 41 -68.62 18.96 -32.94
N ASP A 42 -68.85 20.18 -33.42
CA ASP A 42 -70.02 20.59 -34.20
C ASP A 42 -69.62 21.01 -35.63
N GLY A 43 -70.45 20.70 -36.63
CA GLY A 43 -70.15 20.97 -38.04
C GLY A 43 -70.20 22.46 -38.40
N ALA A 44 -70.72 23.31 -37.52
CA ALA A 44 -70.67 24.76 -37.64
C ALA A 44 -69.39 25.38 -37.03
N ASP A 45 -68.54 24.59 -36.38
CA ASP A 45 -67.27 25.06 -35.80
C ASP A 45 -66.19 25.24 -36.87
N THR A 46 -65.20 26.06 -36.57
CA THR A 46 -63.93 26.15 -37.33
C THR A 46 -62.76 25.93 -36.38
N VAL A 47 -61.73 25.21 -36.81
CA VAL A 47 -60.49 25.03 -36.03
C VAL A 47 -59.30 25.68 -36.72
N SER A 48 -58.46 26.39 -35.97
CA SER A 48 -57.20 26.95 -36.47
C SER A 48 -56.04 26.30 -35.70
N PRO A 49 -55.14 25.56 -36.37
CA PRO A 49 -53.96 24.97 -35.75
C PRO A 49 -52.93 26.06 -35.44
N ARG A 50 -52.14 25.85 -34.39
CA ARG A 50 -51.02 26.72 -34.03
C ARG A 50 -49.79 25.88 -33.71
N TRP A 51 -48.73 26.13 -34.44
CA TRP A 51 -47.44 25.47 -34.35
C TRP A 51 -46.41 26.47 -33.83
N ILE A 52 -46.01 26.30 -32.57
CA ILE A 52 -45.10 27.22 -31.89
C ILE A 52 -43.89 26.47 -31.36
N GLY A 53 -42.70 27.03 -31.49
CA GLY A 53 -41.48 26.37 -31.03
C GLY A 53 -40.23 27.18 -31.31
N ALA A 54 -39.08 26.50 -31.25
CA ALA A 54 -37.80 27.10 -31.59
C ALA A 54 -36.87 26.11 -32.28
N ASN A 55 -36.01 26.61 -33.16
CA ASN A 55 -34.92 25.85 -33.76
C ASN A 55 -33.75 25.68 -32.76
N PRO A 56 -32.68 24.90 -33.07
CA PRO A 56 -31.51 24.73 -32.19
C PRO A 56 -30.77 26.02 -31.83
N GLY A 57 -30.85 27.05 -32.69
CA GLY A 57 -30.27 28.37 -32.46
C GLY A 57 -31.06 29.23 -31.47
N GLY A 58 -32.26 28.78 -31.06
CA GLY A 58 -33.17 29.53 -30.20
C GLY A 58 -34.08 30.51 -30.96
N ASP A 59 -34.08 30.50 -32.29
CA ASP A 59 -35.00 31.32 -33.07
C ASP A 59 -36.41 30.75 -32.93
N ALA A 60 -37.30 31.54 -32.33
CA ALA A 60 -38.68 31.16 -32.14
C ALA A 60 -39.48 31.28 -33.45
N PHE A 61 -40.41 30.36 -33.64
CA PHE A 61 -41.48 30.45 -34.65
C PHE A 61 -42.83 30.27 -33.97
N ASP A 62 -43.85 30.91 -34.54
CA ASP A 62 -45.24 30.86 -34.07
C ASP A 62 -46.16 30.95 -35.29
N ASP A 63 -46.43 29.81 -35.89
CA ASP A 63 -47.24 29.69 -37.09
C ASP A 63 -48.69 29.36 -36.71
N THR A 64 -49.59 30.31 -36.95
CA THR A 64 -51.03 30.09 -36.77
C THR A 64 -51.63 29.80 -38.14
N GLY A 65 -52.01 28.53 -38.37
CA GLY A 65 -52.56 28.09 -39.64
C GLY A 65 -53.98 28.61 -39.87
N ALA A 66 -54.42 28.52 -41.13
CA ALA A 66 -55.77 28.93 -41.54
C ALA A 66 -56.87 28.19 -40.76
N GLY A 67 -58.07 28.77 -40.74
CA GLY A 67 -59.25 28.09 -40.19
C GLY A 67 -59.74 26.98 -41.11
N TYR A 68 -59.94 25.79 -40.55
CA TYR A 68 -60.47 24.61 -41.23
C TYR A 68 -61.90 24.35 -40.77
N PRO A 69 -62.86 24.11 -41.69
CA PRO A 69 -64.20 23.70 -41.32
C PRO A 69 -64.14 22.32 -40.65
N VAL A 70 -65.03 22.12 -39.68
CA VAL A 70 -65.07 20.90 -38.88
C VAL A 70 -65.96 19.83 -39.52
N ASP A 71 -65.47 18.58 -39.54
CA ASP A 71 -66.28 17.38 -39.81
C ASP A 71 -66.53 16.60 -38.50
N PRO A 72 -67.77 16.59 -37.97
CA PRO A 72 -68.09 15.89 -36.72
C PRO A 72 -67.95 14.38 -36.78
N ILE A 73 -67.89 13.76 -37.97
CA ILE A 73 -67.73 12.31 -38.14
C ILE A 73 -66.24 11.98 -38.19
N ASP A 74 -65.51 12.55 -39.15
CA ASP A 74 -64.13 12.15 -39.44
C ASP A 74 -63.07 12.99 -38.71
N GLY A 75 -63.46 14.16 -38.18
CA GLY A 75 -62.53 15.12 -37.59
C GLY A 75 -61.90 16.02 -38.65
N VAL A 76 -60.82 16.71 -38.31
CA VAL A 76 -60.14 17.62 -39.23
C VAL A 76 -58.71 17.14 -39.46
N GLU A 77 -58.36 16.91 -40.71
CA GLU A 77 -56.98 16.71 -41.14
C GLU A 77 -56.35 18.06 -41.52
N VAL A 78 -55.27 18.41 -40.86
CA VAL A 78 -54.47 19.60 -41.12
C VAL A 78 -53.12 19.15 -41.66
N LYS A 79 -52.62 19.87 -42.67
CA LYS A 79 -51.27 19.66 -43.21
C LYS A 79 -50.41 20.88 -42.87
N ILE A 80 -49.31 20.64 -42.17
CA ILE A 80 -48.30 21.66 -41.90
C ILE A 80 -47.19 21.52 -42.94
N ASP A 81 -46.89 22.62 -43.64
CA ASP A 81 -45.94 22.61 -44.75
C ASP A 81 -44.56 22.10 -44.32
N ASN A 82 -43.98 21.24 -45.16
CA ASN A 82 -42.67 20.63 -44.91
C ASN A 82 -41.59 21.69 -44.66
N ALA A 83 -41.66 22.84 -45.34
CA ALA A 83 -40.72 23.95 -45.15
C ALA A 83 -40.79 24.52 -43.71
N THR A 84 -41.99 24.66 -43.14
CA THR A 84 -42.20 25.08 -41.75
C THR A 84 -41.61 24.06 -40.78
N ILE A 85 -41.83 22.76 -41.02
CA ILE A 85 -41.26 21.69 -40.20
C ILE A 85 -39.72 21.67 -40.29
N ARG A 86 -39.16 21.73 -41.50
CA ARG A 86 -37.71 21.72 -41.71
C ARG A 86 -37.02 22.97 -41.18
N GLY A 87 -37.70 24.12 -41.15
CA GLY A 87 -37.19 25.34 -40.50
C GLY A 87 -36.95 25.17 -38.99
N ALA A 88 -37.64 24.21 -38.37
CA ALA A 88 -37.49 23.86 -36.96
C ALA A 88 -36.57 22.65 -36.70
N ALA A 89 -35.91 22.10 -37.74
CA ALA A 89 -35.10 20.88 -37.63
C ALA A 89 -34.02 20.95 -36.53
N GLY A 90 -33.96 19.90 -35.72
CA GLY A 90 -33.14 19.78 -34.51
C GLY A 90 -33.74 20.46 -33.27
N GLY A 91 -34.81 21.25 -33.43
CA GLY A 91 -35.46 22.02 -32.39
C GLY A 91 -36.60 21.26 -31.70
N TRP A 92 -37.59 22.03 -31.24
CA TRP A 92 -38.80 21.51 -30.59
C TRP A 92 -40.03 22.37 -30.95
N ALA A 93 -41.22 21.79 -30.82
CA ALA A 93 -42.48 22.47 -31.06
C ALA A 93 -43.61 22.00 -30.14
N PHE A 94 -44.58 22.87 -29.90
CA PHE A 94 -45.91 22.56 -29.42
C PHE A 94 -46.92 22.80 -30.52
N LEU A 95 -47.81 21.84 -30.70
CA LEU A 95 -48.98 21.95 -31.56
C LEU A 95 -50.24 22.06 -30.69
N SER A 96 -51.01 23.12 -30.87
CA SER A 96 -52.38 23.25 -30.37
C SER A 96 -53.33 23.62 -31.51
N TYR A 97 -54.62 23.70 -31.22
CA TYR A 97 -55.58 24.34 -32.09
C TYR A 97 -56.58 25.16 -31.27
N THR A 98 -57.14 26.18 -31.90
CA THR A 98 -58.24 26.97 -31.34
C THR A 98 -59.53 26.58 -32.06
N VAL A 99 -60.54 26.18 -31.29
CA VAL A 99 -61.91 25.97 -31.78
C VAL A 99 -62.64 27.32 -31.74
N PHE A 100 -63.31 27.68 -32.83
CA PHE A 100 -64.19 28.84 -32.96
C PHE A 100 -65.64 28.35 -33.12
N PRO A 101 -66.41 28.23 -32.02
CA PRO A 101 -67.78 27.77 -32.10
C PRO A 101 -68.71 28.81 -32.72
N SER A 102 -69.74 28.37 -33.44
CA SER A 102 -70.77 29.27 -33.99
C SER A 102 -71.53 30.00 -32.86
N GLY A 103 -71.22 31.28 -32.65
CA GLY A 103 -71.81 32.11 -31.60
C GLY A 103 -71.18 31.95 -30.20
N GLY A 104 -69.99 31.35 -30.08
CA GLY A 104 -69.28 31.14 -28.81
C GLY A 104 -67.92 31.84 -28.73
N ASN A 105 -67.29 31.81 -27.54
CA ASN A 105 -65.91 32.25 -27.36
C ASN A 105 -64.93 31.17 -27.88
N PRO A 106 -63.78 31.57 -28.44
CA PRO A 106 -62.73 30.63 -28.85
C PRO A 106 -62.24 29.78 -27.66
N LEU A 107 -61.94 28.50 -27.92
CA LEU A 107 -61.43 27.56 -26.94
C LEU A 107 -60.11 26.97 -27.44
N GLU A 108 -59.02 27.18 -26.69
CA GLU A 108 -57.71 26.59 -27.01
C GLU A 108 -57.60 25.17 -26.48
N SER A 109 -57.07 24.26 -27.30
CA SER A 109 -56.82 22.86 -26.95
C SER A 109 -55.66 22.68 -25.98
N LEU A 110 -55.52 21.44 -25.47
CA LEU A 110 -54.24 20.97 -24.94
C LEU A 110 -53.17 20.92 -26.05
N ARG A 111 -51.90 20.94 -25.66
CA ARG A 111 -50.75 20.95 -26.59
C ARG A 111 -50.14 19.56 -26.75
N GLN A 112 -49.83 19.17 -27.98
CA GLN A 112 -48.94 18.05 -28.29
C GLN A 112 -47.52 18.59 -28.42
N PHE A 113 -46.62 18.10 -27.56
CA PHE A 113 -45.18 18.40 -27.67
C PHE A 113 -44.54 17.51 -28.73
N CYS A 114 -43.50 18.01 -29.39
CA CYS A 114 -42.63 17.17 -30.20
C CYS A 114 -41.22 17.76 -30.38
N TYR A 115 -40.26 16.88 -30.59
CA TYR A 115 -38.96 17.21 -31.16
C TYR A 115 -39.02 17.12 -32.68
N VAL A 116 -38.41 18.09 -33.36
CA VAL A 116 -38.40 18.15 -34.81
C VAL A 116 -37.10 17.56 -35.32
N GLY A 117 -37.11 16.28 -35.69
CA GLY A 117 -35.93 15.47 -35.98
C GLY A 117 -35.65 14.41 -34.91
N VAL A 118 -35.08 13.29 -35.35
CA VAL A 118 -34.61 12.21 -34.46
C VAL A 118 -33.36 12.68 -33.73
N ARG A 119 -33.33 12.58 -32.41
CA ARG A 119 -32.17 13.00 -31.64
C ARG A 119 -31.08 11.92 -31.64
N PRO A 120 -29.79 12.31 -31.73
CA PRO A 120 -28.70 11.37 -31.50
C PRO A 120 -28.91 10.70 -30.16
N GLN A 121 -28.96 9.36 -30.17
CA GLN A 121 -28.86 8.61 -28.93
C GLN A 121 -27.41 8.71 -28.49
N GLU A 122 -27.09 9.65 -27.60
CA GLU A 122 -26.00 9.37 -26.66
C GLU A 122 -26.39 8.05 -25.98
N GLY A 123 -25.61 7.00 -26.20
CA GLY A 123 -25.91 5.66 -25.73
C GLY A 123 -26.28 5.73 -24.25
N GLY A 124 -27.57 5.51 -23.95
CA GLY A 124 -28.08 5.63 -22.59
C GLY A 124 -27.26 4.73 -21.67
N GLU A 125 -26.97 5.22 -20.47
CA GLU A 125 -26.22 4.43 -19.49
C GLU A 125 -26.92 3.09 -19.24
N THR A 126 -26.21 1.98 -19.49
CA THR A 126 -26.68 0.63 -19.20
C THR A 126 -25.91 0.03 -18.02
N LEU A 127 -26.43 -1.07 -17.48
CA LEU A 127 -25.62 -1.99 -16.68
C LEU A 127 -24.41 -2.48 -17.49
N ALA A 128 -23.38 -2.93 -16.78
CA ALA A 128 -22.21 -3.55 -17.38
C ALA A 128 -22.62 -4.78 -18.20
N VAL A 129 -21.86 -5.07 -19.26
CA VAL A 129 -21.95 -6.39 -19.90
C VAL A 129 -21.34 -7.45 -18.99
N LEU A 130 -21.78 -8.70 -19.14
CA LEU A 130 -21.06 -9.82 -18.55
C LEU A 130 -19.69 -9.92 -19.25
N GLN A 131 -18.60 -9.82 -18.50
CA GLN A 131 -17.24 -10.01 -19.04
C GLN A 131 -16.79 -11.46 -18.84
N ALA A 132 -15.95 -11.95 -19.75
CA ALA A 132 -15.44 -13.33 -19.71
C ALA A 132 -13.92 -13.33 -19.81
N LEU A 133 -13.24 -14.00 -18.89
CA LEU A 133 -11.78 -14.07 -18.80
C LEU A 133 -11.31 -15.53 -18.84
N PRO A 134 -10.30 -15.90 -19.64
CA PRO A 134 -9.67 -15.08 -20.67
C PRO A 134 -10.51 -15.08 -21.97
N SER A 135 -10.96 -13.90 -22.42
CA SER A 135 -11.44 -13.67 -23.80
C SER A 135 -10.72 -12.45 -24.37
N HIS A 136 -10.72 -12.29 -25.69
CA HIS A 136 -10.11 -11.13 -26.34
C HIS A 136 -10.82 -10.83 -27.67
N GLY A 137 -11.22 -9.59 -27.92
CA GLY A 137 -11.87 -9.21 -29.19
C GLY A 137 -13.23 -9.86 -29.39
N LEU A 138 -13.96 -10.14 -28.31
CA LEU A 138 -15.16 -10.98 -28.33
C LEU A 138 -14.96 -12.39 -28.88
N VAL A 139 -13.75 -12.92 -28.78
CA VAL A 139 -13.43 -14.29 -29.14
C VAL A 139 -12.99 -15.07 -27.91
N ILE A 140 -13.52 -16.28 -27.79
CA ILE A 140 -13.08 -17.29 -26.82
C ILE A 140 -12.36 -18.38 -27.60
N GLN A 141 -11.19 -18.79 -27.10
CA GLN A 141 -10.36 -19.84 -27.71
C GLN A 141 -10.24 -21.05 -26.78
N PRO A 142 -11.24 -21.96 -26.72
CA PRO A 142 -11.27 -23.03 -25.72
C PRO A 142 -10.04 -23.94 -25.73
N ARG A 143 -9.45 -24.20 -26.90
CA ARG A 143 -8.24 -25.04 -27.01
C ARG A 143 -6.99 -24.40 -26.42
N LYS A 144 -6.97 -23.08 -26.19
CA LYS A 144 -5.88 -22.36 -25.53
C LYS A 144 -5.95 -22.42 -24.00
N LEU A 145 -7.12 -22.75 -23.45
CA LEU A 145 -7.27 -22.96 -22.01
C LEU A 145 -6.59 -24.28 -21.58
N PRO A 146 -6.02 -24.37 -20.36
CA PRO A 146 -5.47 -25.60 -19.81
C PRO A 146 -6.46 -26.77 -19.79
N VAL A 147 -5.97 -28.01 -19.65
CA VAL A 147 -6.82 -29.18 -19.45
C VAL A 147 -7.56 -29.05 -18.11
N GLY A 148 -8.88 -29.19 -18.10
CA GLY A 148 -9.71 -28.89 -16.92
C GLY A 148 -9.83 -27.39 -16.59
N GLY A 149 -9.37 -26.52 -17.49
CA GLY A 149 -9.47 -25.07 -17.33
C GLY A 149 -10.91 -24.58 -17.26
N VAL A 150 -11.05 -23.34 -16.83
CA VAL A 150 -12.32 -22.63 -16.70
C VAL A 150 -12.22 -21.25 -17.33
N MET A 151 -13.37 -20.68 -17.66
CA MET A 151 -13.50 -19.26 -17.91
C MET A 151 -14.17 -18.59 -16.72
N THR A 152 -13.66 -17.45 -16.29
CA THR A 152 -14.30 -16.62 -15.27
C THR A 152 -15.26 -15.65 -15.96
N VAL A 153 -16.55 -15.76 -15.67
CA VAL A 153 -17.53 -14.74 -16.01
C VAL A 153 -17.69 -13.78 -14.84
N LEU A 154 -17.71 -12.49 -15.12
CA LEU A 154 -17.58 -11.42 -14.13
C LEU A 154 -18.65 -10.35 -14.36
N VAL A 155 -19.26 -9.91 -13.26
CA VAL A 155 -20.12 -8.72 -13.20
C VAL A 155 -19.35 -7.60 -12.51
N ALA A 156 -19.14 -6.49 -13.22
CA ALA A 156 -18.60 -5.29 -12.59
C ALA A 156 -19.58 -4.77 -11.52
N PRO A 157 -19.10 -4.24 -10.38
CA PRO A 157 -19.95 -3.65 -9.36
C PRO A 157 -20.91 -2.62 -9.96
N TYR A 158 -22.17 -2.70 -9.54
CA TYR A 158 -23.21 -1.77 -9.94
C TYR A 158 -23.49 -0.77 -8.82
N GLN A 159 -23.95 0.43 -9.17
CA GLN A 159 -24.01 1.56 -8.23
C GLN A 159 -24.93 1.34 -7.02
N ALA A 160 -25.94 0.49 -7.17
CA ALA A 160 -26.88 0.15 -6.09
C ALA A 160 -26.51 -1.16 -5.36
N MET A 161 -25.31 -1.69 -5.58
CA MET A 161 -24.86 -2.96 -5.01
C MET A 161 -24.85 -2.92 -3.48
N GLN A 162 -25.49 -3.91 -2.87
CA GLN A 162 -25.60 -4.04 -1.42
C GLN A 162 -25.74 -5.52 -1.01
N PRO A 163 -25.34 -5.87 0.22
CA PRO A 163 -25.57 -7.22 0.74
C PRO A 163 -27.05 -7.64 0.69
N GLY A 164 -27.29 -8.82 0.13
CA GLY A 164 -28.62 -9.43 -0.02
C GLY A 164 -29.24 -9.32 -1.42
N ASP A 165 -28.64 -8.56 -2.34
CA ASP A 165 -29.02 -8.62 -3.75
C ASP A 165 -28.65 -10.00 -4.34
N LYS A 166 -29.41 -10.46 -5.34
CA LYS A 166 -29.10 -11.71 -6.07
C LYS A 166 -28.77 -11.40 -7.51
N VAL A 167 -27.65 -11.93 -7.99
CA VAL A 167 -27.20 -11.77 -9.37
C VAL A 167 -27.32 -13.12 -10.08
N HIS A 168 -28.23 -13.22 -11.04
CA HIS A 168 -28.44 -14.42 -11.85
C HIS A 168 -27.64 -14.30 -13.14
N LEU A 169 -26.56 -15.06 -13.22
CA LEU A 169 -25.69 -15.18 -14.39
C LEU A 169 -26.24 -16.21 -15.37
N LYS A 170 -26.16 -15.92 -16.68
CA LYS A 170 -26.53 -16.84 -17.74
C LYS A 170 -25.55 -16.75 -18.91
N VAL A 171 -25.15 -17.91 -19.43
CA VAL A 171 -24.39 -18.05 -20.68
C VAL A 171 -25.11 -19.10 -21.52
N VAL A 172 -25.47 -18.75 -22.75
CA VAL A 172 -26.17 -19.64 -23.69
C VAL A 172 -25.25 -19.94 -24.86
N GLY A 173 -25.07 -21.22 -25.16
CA GLY A 173 -24.28 -21.70 -26.29
C GLY A 173 -25.12 -21.94 -27.54
N TYR A 174 -24.54 -21.62 -28.68
CA TYR A 174 -25.10 -21.87 -30.00
C TYR A 174 -24.03 -22.54 -30.86
N ASP A 175 -24.42 -23.57 -31.59
CA ASP A 175 -23.53 -24.28 -32.51
C ASP A 175 -23.21 -23.46 -33.78
N GLU A 176 -22.47 -24.07 -34.71
CA GLU A 176 -22.06 -23.45 -35.97
C GLU A 176 -23.24 -23.09 -36.90
N ASP A 177 -24.39 -23.76 -36.76
CA ASP A 177 -25.61 -23.49 -37.50
C ASP A 177 -26.51 -22.45 -36.80
N GLY A 178 -26.09 -21.96 -35.63
CA GLY A 178 -26.86 -21.01 -34.82
C GLY A 178 -28.00 -21.65 -34.04
N VAL A 179 -28.01 -22.97 -33.89
CA VAL A 179 -28.98 -23.70 -33.07
C VAL A 179 -28.51 -23.64 -31.61
N LYS A 180 -29.43 -23.32 -30.71
CA LYS A 180 -29.16 -23.35 -29.27
C LYS A 180 -28.78 -24.77 -28.85
N ASP A 181 -27.60 -24.93 -28.26
CA ASP A 181 -27.09 -26.22 -27.77
C ASP A 181 -27.34 -26.35 -26.25
N ASP A 182 -26.53 -25.68 -25.42
CA ASP A 182 -26.60 -25.78 -23.96
C ASP A 182 -26.69 -24.40 -23.29
N ASP A 183 -27.14 -24.34 -22.04
CA ASP A 183 -27.07 -23.14 -21.21
C ASP A 183 -26.45 -23.39 -19.83
N TRP A 184 -25.58 -22.48 -19.44
CA TRP A 184 -24.98 -22.42 -18.12
C TRP A 184 -25.60 -21.27 -17.33
N SER A 185 -25.92 -21.49 -16.06
CA SER A 185 -26.40 -20.43 -15.19
C SER A 185 -25.94 -20.61 -13.76
N ARG A 186 -25.83 -19.49 -13.04
CA ARG A 186 -25.48 -19.47 -11.61
C ARG A 186 -26.12 -18.28 -10.94
N THR A 187 -26.54 -18.44 -9.69
CA THR A 187 -26.99 -17.33 -8.86
C THR A 187 -25.93 -17.02 -7.82
N LEU A 188 -25.50 -15.76 -7.75
CA LEU A 188 -24.63 -15.23 -6.72
C LEU A 188 -25.47 -14.41 -5.74
N LEU A 189 -25.19 -14.56 -4.44
CA LEU A 189 -25.74 -13.70 -3.40
C LEU A 189 -24.68 -12.67 -3.05
N VAL A 190 -25.01 -11.39 -3.14
CA VAL A 190 -24.09 -10.31 -2.75
C VAL A 190 -23.96 -10.31 -1.23
N ASP A 191 -22.72 -10.30 -0.74
CA ASP A 191 -22.37 -10.13 0.67
C ASP A 191 -21.28 -9.05 0.84
N GLU A 192 -20.72 -8.94 2.05
CA GLU A 192 -19.72 -7.91 2.38
C GLU A 192 -18.37 -8.15 1.69
N ASP A 193 -17.98 -9.41 1.42
CA ASP A 193 -16.67 -9.71 0.83
C ASP A 193 -16.60 -9.27 -0.65
N HIS A 194 -17.75 -9.11 -1.30
CA HIS A 194 -17.83 -8.67 -2.70
C HIS A 194 -17.48 -7.19 -2.94
N PHE A 195 -17.18 -6.42 -1.89
CA PHE A 195 -16.82 -5.00 -2.00
C PHE A 195 -15.30 -4.77 -2.08
N ASP A 196 -14.52 -5.61 -1.43
CA ASP A 196 -13.08 -5.40 -1.23
C ASP A 196 -12.20 -6.65 -1.36
N LYS A 197 -12.78 -7.86 -1.26
CA LYS A 197 -12.00 -9.12 -1.26
C LYS A 197 -12.27 -9.99 -2.47
N GLU A 198 -13.53 -10.13 -2.85
CA GLU A 198 -13.96 -11.04 -3.90
C GLU A 198 -14.69 -10.28 -5.00
N ALA A 199 -14.50 -10.72 -6.25
CA ALA A 199 -15.26 -10.18 -7.36
C ALA A 199 -16.54 -10.98 -7.58
N LEU A 200 -17.64 -10.30 -7.97
CA LEU A 200 -18.89 -10.94 -8.37
C LEU A 200 -18.70 -11.76 -9.64
N SER A 201 -18.30 -13.02 -9.46
CA SER A 201 -17.81 -13.85 -10.55
C SER A 201 -18.16 -15.32 -10.36
N ALA A 202 -18.06 -16.07 -11.45
CA ALA A 202 -18.27 -17.50 -11.45
C ALA A 202 -17.46 -18.16 -12.57
N THR A 203 -17.21 -19.46 -12.42
CA THR A 203 -16.45 -20.23 -13.40
C THR A 203 -17.36 -21.06 -14.29
N VAL A 204 -17.16 -20.94 -15.61
CA VAL A 204 -17.78 -21.77 -16.64
C VAL A 204 -16.73 -22.78 -17.11
N PRO A 205 -17.01 -24.10 -17.05
CA PRO A 205 -16.03 -25.12 -17.46
C PRO A 205 -15.63 -24.98 -18.93
N LYS A 206 -14.35 -25.20 -19.25
CA LYS A 206 -13.84 -25.25 -20.63
C LYS A 206 -14.66 -26.15 -21.57
N ASN A 207 -15.17 -27.27 -21.04
CA ASN A 207 -15.94 -28.23 -21.84
C ASN A 207 -17.22 -27.63 -22.43
N PHE A 208 -17.87 -26.69 -21.72
CA PHE A 208 -19.05 -25.98 -22.23
C PHE A 208 -18.74 -25.31 -23.57
N PHE A 209 -17.64 -24.55 -23.64
CA PHE A 209 -17.23 -23.87 -24.87
C PHE A 209 -16.60 -24.80 -25.91
N SER A 210 -15.95 -25.89 -25.49
CA SER A 210 -15.26 -26.80 -26.41
C SER A 210 -16.21 -27.54 -27.36
N LEU A 211 -17.49 -27.69 -26.96
CA LEU A 211 -18.55 -28.28 -27.78
C LEU A 211 -19.11 -27.29 -28.82
N LEU A 212 -18.84 -25.99 -28.64
CA LEU A 212 -19.39 -24.89 -29.45
C LEU A 212 -18.37 -24.34 -30.45
N GLU A 213 -17.30 -25.08 -30.77
CA GLU A 213 -16.26 -24.62 -31.69
C GLU A 213 -16.87 -24.26 -33.06
N LYS A 214 -16.54 -23.07 -33.59
CA LYS A 214 -17.16 -22.41 -34.76
C LYS A 214 -18.59 -21.89 -34.58
N GLY A 215 -19.17 -22.04 -33.39
CA GLY A 215 -20.40 -21.39 -32.96
C GLY A 215 -20.15 -20.11 -32.17
N HIS A 216 -21.11 -19.74 -31.32
CA HIS A 216 -21.03 -18.55 -30.47
C HIS A 216 -21.67 -18.79 -29.10
N ALA A 217 -21.36 -17.92 -28.14
CA ALA A 217 -22.01 -17.88 -26.83
C ALA A 217 -22.56 -16.49 -26.53
N GLU A 218 -23.71 -16.43 -25.88
CA GLU A 218 -24.34 -15.19 -25.43
C GLU A 218 -24.41 -15.16 -23.89
N GLY A 219 -23.80 -14.16 -23.28
CA GLY A 219 -23.77 -13.94 -21.83
C GLY A 219 -24.58 -12.75 -21.39
N SER A 220 -25.33 -12.91 -20.31
CA SER A 220 -26.03 -11.81 -19.63
C SER A 220 -26.22 -12.11 -18.15
N TYR A 221 -26.69 -11.12 -17.40
CA TYR A 221 -27.11 -11.31 -16.02
C TYR A 221 -28.35 -10.46 -15.69
N SER A 222 -29.09 -10.90 -14.68
CA SER A 222 -30.17 -10.10 -14.08
C SER A 222 -29.91 -9.90 -12.59
N ILE A 223 -30.14 -8.70 -12.08
CA ILE A 223 -30.03 -8.37 -10.65
C ILE A 223 -31.45 -8.35 -10.07
N GLU A 224 -31.71 -9.16 -9.05
CA GLU A 224 -32.83 -9.01 -8.13
C GLU A 224 -32.33 -8.22 -6.92
N LEU A 225 -32.67 -6.93 -6.89
CA LEU A 225 -32.35 -6.06 -5.76
C LEU A 225 -33.11 -6.51 -4.52
N LYS A 226 -32.57 -6.24 -3.34
CA LYS A 226 -33.20 -6.58 -2.05
C LYS A 226 -34.65 -6.09 -1.89
N ASN A 227 -35.02 -5.00 -2.57
CA ASN A 227 -36.39 -4.46 -2.58
C ASN A 227 -37.36 -5.20 -3.53
N GLY A 228 -36.89 -6.23 -4.23
CA GLY A 228 -37.63 -7.03 -5.22
C GLY A 228 -37.63 -6.48 -6.64
N SER A 229 -37.03 -5.31 -6.89
CA SER A 229 -36.88 -4.77 -8.25
C SER A 229 -35.88 -5.60 -9.06
N LYS A 230 -36.11 -5.68 -10.37
CA LYS A 230 -35.26 -6.45 -11.30
C LYS A 230 -34.66 -5.55 -12.37
N LEU A 231 -33.41 -5.81 -12.71
CA LEU A 231 -32.67 -5.11 -13.75
C LEU A 231 -31.91 -6.13 -14.59
N ASP A 232 -31.94 -5.98 -15.90
CA ASP A 232 -31.26 -6.87 -16.84
C ASP A 232 -30.04 -6.17 -17.45
N SER A 233 -28.94 -6.91 -17.56
CA SER A 233 -27.75 -6.46 -18.29
C SER A 233 -28.00 -6.51 -19.80
N PRO A 234 -27.22 -5.74 -20.59
CA PRO A 234 -27.06 -6.05 -22.00
C PRO A 234 -26.51 -7.46 -22.22
N VAL A 235 -26.80 -8.04 -23.39
CA VAL A 235 -26.24 -9.33 -23.81
C VAL A 235 -24.88 -9.09 -24.47
N GLN A 236 -23.88 -9.86 -24.05
CA GLN A 236 -22.57 -9.91 -24.69
C GLN A 236 -22.44 -11.19 -25.52
N ARG A 237 -22.10 -11.05 -26.79
CA ARG A 237 -21.85 -12.19 -27.67
C ARG A 237 -20.35 -12.43 -27.80
N TRP A 238 -19.94 -13.69 -27.72
CA TRP A 238 -18.58 -14.15 -28.02
C TRP A 238 -18.59 -15.20 -29.12
N GLU A 239 -17.72 -15.05 -30.10
CA GLU A 239 -17.45 -16.10 -31.08
C GLU A 239 -16.53 -17.16 -30.46
N ILE A 240 -16.84 -18.44 -30.68
CA ILE A 240 -16.07 -19.55 -30.12
C ILE A 240 -15.19 -20.14 -31.23
N ASP A 241 -13.94 -19.66 -31.32
CA ASP A 241 -13.03 -20.08 -32.38
C ASP A 241 -11.58 -20.10 -31.91
N SER A 242 -11.09 -21.30 -31.60
CA SER A 242 -9.71 -21.55 -31.20
C SER A 242 -8.69 -21.33 -32.32
N GLY A 243 -9.14 -21.24 -33.58
CA GLY A 243 -8.33 -20.95 -34.75
C GLY A 243 -8.40 -19.49 -35.22
N ALA A 244 -9.23 -18.66 -34.59
CA ALA A 244 -9.36 -17.26 -34.97
C ALA A 244 -8.05 -16.49 -34.77
N THR A 245 -7.78 -15.58 -35.69
CA THR A 245 -6.74 -14.57 -35.50
C THR A 245 -7.32 -13.46 -34.63
N LEU A 246 -6.67 -13.21 -33.50
CA LEU A 246 -7.12 -12.22 -32.52
C LEU A 246 -6.63 -10.81 -32.90
N PRO A 247 -7.38 -9.76 -32.54
CA PRO A 247 -6.89 -8.38 -32.62
C PRO A 247 -5.58 -8.17 -31.87
N GLN A 248 -4.91 -7.04 -32.13
CA GLN A 248 -3.73 -6.65 -31.36
C GLN A 248 -4.13 -6.38 -29.89
N PRO A 249 -3.41 -6.96 -28.91
CA PRO A 249 -3.69 -6.71 -27.51
C PRO A 249 -3.40 -5.25 -27.13
N LEU A 250 -4.13 -4.74 -26.14
CA LEU A 250 -3.86 -3.42 -25.58
C LEU A 250 -2.51 -3.40 -24.85
N GLU A 251 -1.97 -2.20 -24.65
CA GLU A 251 -0.76 -2.00 -23.85
C GLU A 251 -0.95 -2.56 -22.44
N LYS A 252 0.10 -3.18 -21.90
CA LYS A 252 0.10 -3.76 -20.55
C LYS A 252 -0.08 -2.68 -19.47
N PRO A 253 -0.59 -3.03 -18.27
CA PRO A 253 -0.57 -2.11 -17.14
C PRO A 253 0.87 -1.79 -16.72
N ALA A 254 1.04 -0.68 -15.99
CA ALA A 254 2.30 -0.29 -15.34
C ALA A 254 2.13 -0.21 -13.82
N ILE A 255 3.23 -0.25 -13.07
CA ILE A 255 3.23 -0.08 -11.61
C ILE A 255 4.06 1.17 -11.29
N ASP A 256 3.52 2.07 -10.47
CA ASP A 256 4.22 3.29 -10.08
C ASP A 256 5.57 2.95 -9.41
N GLY A 257 6.67 3.47 -9.96
CA GLY A 257 8.02 3.25 -9.43
C GLY A 257 8.66 1.89 -9.75
N TYR A 258 8.05 1.09 -10.63
CA TYR A 258 8.55 -0.22 -11.06
C TYR A 258 9.15 -0.18 -12.46
N ALA A 259 10.33 -0.80 -12.64
CA ALA A 259 10.91 -1.09 -13.94
C ALA A 259 10.73 -2.58 -14.27
N GLU A 260 10.28 -2.86 -15.48
CA GLU A 260 10.07 -4.24 -15.93
C GLU A 260 11.37 -5.05 -15.94
N GLY A 261 11.30 -6.27 -15.42
CA GLY A 261 12.46 -7.16 -15.28
C GLY A 261 13.16 -7.05 -13.93
N GLU A 262 12.87 -6.01 -13.14
CA GLU A 262 13.28 -5.94 -11.73
C GLU A 262 12.25 -6.64 -10.84
N PRO A 263 12.64 -7.15 -9.66
CA PRO A 263 11.70 -7.65 -8.68
C PRO A 263 11.11 -6.50 -7.85
N LEU A 264 9.83 -6.61 -7.49
CA LEU A 264 9.15 -5.67 -6.61
C LEU A 264 9.49 -5.99 -5.15
N GLU A 265 9.98 -5.00 -4.37
CA GLU A 265 10.36 -5.18 -2.96
C GLU A 265 9.23 -4.73 -2.00
N PRO A 266 8.45 -5.66 -1.39
CA PRO A 266 7.29 -5.29 -0.57
C PRO A 266 7.65 -4.47 0.67
N ALA A 267 8.88 -4.61 1.17
CA ALA A 267 9.35 -3.89 2.35
C ALA A 267 9.31 -2.36 2.17
N LYS A 268 9.52 -1.89 0.93
CA LYS A 268 9.44 -0.47 0.54
C LYS A 268 8.01 -0.01 0.23
N LEU A 269 7.06 -0.95 0.14
CA LEU A 269 5.70 -0.75 -0.39
C LEU A 269 4.61 -1.23 0.58
N ARG A 270 4.85 -1.06 1.89
CA ARG A 270 3.92 -1.52 2.94
C ARG A 270 2.53 -0.87 2.87
N SER A 271 2.41 0.30 2.24
CA SER A 271 1.12 0.96 1.99
C SER A 271 0.38 0.42 0.77
N GLY A 272 1.00 -0.48 0.00
CA GLY A 272 0.50 -0.92 -1.30
C GLY A 272 1.15 -0.21 -2.48
N VAL A 273 0.68 -0.54 -3.69
CA VAL A 273 1.12 0.04 -4.95
C VAL A 273 -0.06 0.51 -5.79
N THR A 274 0.21 1.51 -6.62
CA THR A 274 -0.73 1.95 -7.66
C THR A 274 -0.38 1.29 -8.99
N ILE A 275 -1.35 0.58 -9.55
CA ILE A 275 -1.31 0.03 -10.90
C ILE A 275 -1.95 1.05 -11.84
N ARG A 276 -1.31 1.33 -12.97
CA ARG A 276 -1.75 2.28 -13.99
C ARG A 276 -2.18 1.53 -15.24
N VAL A 277 -3.46 1.62 -15.58
CA VAL A 277 -3.97 1.15 -16.87
C VAL A 277 -3.90 2.30 -17.88
N PRO A 278 -3.19 2.14 -19.01
CA PRO A 278 -3.12 3.16 -20.05
C PRO A 278 -4.49 3.48 -20.65
N VAL A 279 -4.66 4.71 -21.14
CA VAL A 279 -5.82 5.05 -21.97
C VAL A 279 -5.73 4.26 -23.28
N TYR A 280 -6.80 3.54 -23.63
CA TYR A 280 -6.84 2.69 -24.82
C TYR A 280 -7.60 3.35 -25.98
N PRO A 281 -7.29 2.95 -27.24
CA PRO A 281 -8.02 3.43 -28.40
C PRO A 281 -9.52 3.14 -28.28
N SER A 282 -10.37 4.11 -28.60
CA SER A 282 -11.85 4.03 -28.52
C SER A 282 -12.47 3.96 -27.12
N MET A 283 -11.70 4.33 -26.08
CA MET A 283 -12.25 4.55 -24.74
C MET A 283 -13.47 5.47 -24.80
N ALA A 284 -14.58 5.00 -24.26
CA ALA A 284 -15.80 5.78 -24.17
C ALA A 284 -16.37 5.78 -22.74
N SER A 285 -17.19 6.79 -22.48
CA SER A 285 -17.97 6.84 -21.24
C SER A 285 -18.78 5.57 -21.08
N SER A 286 -18.88 5.08 -19.84
CA SER A 286 -19.53 3.84 -19.45
C SER A 286 -18.84 2.53 -19.83
N ASP A 287 -17.68 2.55 -20.49
CA ASP A 287 -16.85 1.34 -20.57
C ASP A 287 -16.57 0.81 -19.15
N ARG A 288 -16.56 -0.51 -18.99
CA ARG A 288 -16.16 -1.17 -17.74
C ARG A 288 -14.79 -1.76 -17.91
N VAL A 289 -13.82 -1.25 -17.15
CA VAL A 289 -12.43 -1.71 -17.17
C VAL A 289 -12.20 -2.56 -15.94
N VAL A 290 -11.75 -3.79 -16.16
CA VAL A 290 -11.46 -4.78 -15.12
C VAL A 290 -9.96 -5.03 -15.12
N MET A 291 -9.29 -4.75 -14.00
CA MET A 291 -7.90 -5.13 -13.76
C MET A 291 -7.87 -6.50 -13.09
N HIS A 292 -7.04 -7.39 -13.62
CA HIS A 292 -6.83 -8.74 -13.12
C HIS A 292 -5.38 -8.92 -12.68
N TRP A 293 -5.22 -9.19 -11.40
CA TRP A 293 -3.98 -9.61 -10.78
C TRP A 293 -4.06 -11.12 -10.54
N ARG A 294 -3.37 -11.90 -11.37
CA ARG A 294 -3.31 -13.35 -11.25
C ARG A 294 -2.15 -13.76 -10.36
N SER A 295 -2.42 -14.65 -9.40
CA SER A 295 -1.40 -15.10 -8.45
C SER A 295 -1.58 -16.57 -8.01
N PRO A 296 -0.48 -17.28 -7.69
CA PRO A 296 -0.55 -18.58 -7.02
C PRO A 296 -1.28 -18.58 -5.67
N VAL A 297 -1.33 -17.44 -4.96
CA VAL A 297 -1.96 -17.34 -3.63
C VAL A 297 -3.42 -16.89 -3.67
N GLY A 298 -3.92 -16.49 -4.84
CA GLY A 298 -5.28 -16.02 -5.04
C GLY A 298 -5.33 -14.80 -5.96
N ASP A 299 -6.29 -14.79 -6.87
CA ASP A 299 -6.47 -13.70 -7.82
C ASP A 299 -7.16 -12.50 -7.15
N LEU A 300 -6.73 -11.30 -7.53
CA LEU A 300 -7.42 -10.06 -7.20
C LEU A 300 -8.00 -9.47 -8.49
N ILE A 301 -9.29 -9.14 -8.46
CA ILE A 301 -9.99 -8.51 -9.57
C ILE A 301 -10.60 -7.22 -9.07
N GLN A 302 -10.26 -6.11 -9.72
CA GLN A 302 -10.82 -4.80 -9.45
C GLN A 302 -11.44 -4.24 -10.72
N SER A 303 -12.38 -3.32 -10.60
CA SER A 303 -12.98 -2.70 -11.79
C SER A 303 -13.35 -1.24 -11.56
N VAL A 304 -13.43 -0.51 -12.65
CA VAL A 304 -13.87 0.88 -12.67
C VAL A 304 -14.80 1.12 -13.86
N ARG A 305 -15.68 2.11 -13.71
CA ARG A 305 -16.45 2.67 -14.81
C ARG A 305 -15.70 3.87 -15.38
N VAL A 306 -15.50 3.89 -16.70
CA VAL A 306 -15.00 5.07 -17.40
C VAL A 306 -16.06 6.17 -17.34
N ASP A 307 -15.66 7.33 -16.86
CA ASP A 307 -16.46 8.55 -16.80
C ASP A 307 -15.68 9.74 -17.40
N PRO A 308 -16.28 10.95 -17.50
CA PRO A 308 -15.56 12.10 -18.05
C PRO A 308 -14.24 12.42 -17.35
N SER A 309 -14.11 12.14 -16.04
CA SER A 309 -12.85 12.37 -15.33
C SER A 309 -11.76 11.37 -15.73
N THR A 310 -12.16 10.14 -16.04
CA THR A 310 -11.28 9.07 -16.52
C THR A 310 -10.75 9.38 -17.92
N MET A 311 -11.60 9.95 -18.78
CA MET A 311 -11.23 10.28 -20.16
C MET A 311 -10.24 11.46 -20.26
N GLU A 312 -10.25 12.38 -19.28
CA GLU A 312 -9.28 13.48 -19.18
C GLU A 312 -7.97 13.06 -18.48
N ALA A 313 -7.97 11.92 -17.78
CA ALA A 313 -6.80 11.41 -17.09
C ALA A 313 -5.83 10.70 -18.06
N ALA A 314 -4.53 10.74 -17.76
CA ALA A 314 -3.52 10.06 -18.55
C ALA A 314 -3.51 8.52 -18.37
N SER A 315 -4.17 8.02 -17.32
CA SER A 315 -4.26 6.59 -16.97
C SER A 315 -5.33 6.36 -15.91
N ILE A 316 -5.80 5.13 -15.80
CA ILE A 316 -6.73 4.68 -14.77
C ILE A 316 -5.95 4.05 -13.61
N PRO A 317 -6.03 4.58 -12.38
CA PRO A 317 -5.34 4.02 -11.23
C PRO A 317 -6.16 2.90 -10.55
N PHE A 318 -5.49 1.81 -10.20
CA PHE A 318 -5.99 0.75 -9.32
C PHE A 318 -5.07 0.60 -8.11
N GLN A 319 -5.61 0.40 -6.92
CA GLN A 319 -4.83 0.26 -5.68
C GLN A 319 -4.75 -1.21 -5.27
N VAL A 320 -3.52 -1.71 -5.13
CA VAL A 320 -3.23 -3.02 -4.55
C VAL A 320 -2.65 -2.81 -3.16
N SER A 321 -3.27 -3.43 -2.14
CA SER A 321 -2.90 -3.20 -0.74
C SER A 321 -1.53 -3.80 -0.41
N GLY A 322 -0.88 -3.26 0.64
CA GLY A 322 0.36 -3.84 1.16
C GLY A 322 0.18 -5.26 1.70
N GLU A 323 -1.02 -5.62 2.16
CA GLU A 323 -1.36 -6.98 2.59
C GLU A 323 -1.37 -7.95 1.41
N THR A 324 -1.96 -7.56 0.28
CA THR A 324 -1.92 -8.36 -0.95
C THR A 324 -0.48 -8.56 -1.41
N LEU A 325 0.34 -7.51 -1.39
CA LEU A 325 1.77 -7.62 -1.74
C LEU A 325 2.52 -8.57 -0.78
N ALA A 326 2.27 -8.45 0.53
CA ALA A 326 2.89 -9.30 1.55
C ALA A 326 2.53 -10.78 1.37
N ALA A 327 1.25 -11.07 1.12
CA ALA A 327 0.76 -12.44 0.88
C ALA A 327 1.36 -13.07 -0.38
N ASN A 328 1.77 -12.24 -1.34
CA ASN A 328 2.42 -12.66 -2.59
C ASN A 328 3.95 -12.68 -2.49
N GLY A 329 4.54 -12.43 -1.32
CA GLY A 329 6.00 -12.42 -1.14
C GLY A 329 6.66 -13.74 -1.55
N GLY A 330 7.69 -13.66 -2.39
CA GLY A 330 8.39 -14.82 -2.93
C GLY A 330 7.68 -15.50 -4.10
N THR A 331 6.68 -14.86 -4.71
CA THR A 331 5.93 -15.40 -5.85
C THR A 331 6.07 -14.51 -7.09
N THR A 332 5.62 -15.03 -8.24
CA THR A 332 5.44 -14.26 -9.46
C THR A 332 3.95 -14.03 -9.69
N VAL A 333 3.59 -12.80 -10.05
CA VAL A 333 2.22 -12.39 -10.37
C VAL A 333 2.12 -11.91 -11.82
N TRP A 334 0.91 -11.94 -12.39
CA TRP A 334 0.64 -11.48 -13.75
C TRP A 334 -0.50 -10.48 -13.75
N LEU A 335 -0.24 -9.26 -14.21
CA LEU A 335 -1.21 -8.19 -14.28
C LEU A 335 -1.72 -8.00 -15.71
N SER A 336 -3.02 -7.91 -15.87
CA SER A 336 -3.67 -7.54 -17.13
C SER A 336 -4.93 -6.73 -16.87
N TYR A 337 -5.53 -6.18 -17.91
CA TYR A 337 -6.87 -5.61 -17.83
C TYR A 337 -7.68 -5.91 -19.09
N GLN A 338 -9.00 -5.83 -18.95
CA GLN A 338 -9.95 -5.95 -20.05
C GLN A 338 -11.01 -4.84 -19.92
N TYR A 339 -11.31 -4.15 -21.02
CA TYR A 339 -12.51 -3.32 -21.08
C TYR A 339 -13.67 -4.07 -21.77
N GLY A 340 -14.89 -3.73 -21.38
CA GLY A 340 -16.11 -4.26 -21.99
C GLY A 340 -17.21 -3.21 -22.10
N ARG A 341 -17.89 -3.20 -23.25
CA ARG A 341 -19.17 -2.53 -23.51
C ARG A 341 -19.99 -3.39 -24.50
N PRO A 342 -21.31 -3.16 -24.65
CA PRO A 342 -22.12 -3.95 -25.56
C PRO A 342 -21.52 -4.01 -26.97
N GLY A 343 -21.19 -5.23 -27.42
CA GLY A 343 -20.62 -5.46 -28.75
C GLY A 343 -19.12 -5.17 -28.89
N GLU A 344 -18.40 -4.79 -27.83
CA GLU A 344 -16.94 -4.60 -27.89
C GLU A 344 -16.22 -5.01 -26.61
N SER A 345 -15.07 -5.68 -26.76
CA SER A 345 -14.16 -5.98 -25.66
C SER A 345 -12.75 -6.27 -26.16
N LEU A 346 -11.75 -5.72 -25.49
CA LEU A 346 -10.33 -6.05 -25.70
C LEU A 346 -9.60 -6.20 -24.38
N SER A 347 -8.61 -7.07 -24.39
CA SER A 347 -7.73 -7.37 -23.26
C SER A 347 -6.31 -6.88 -23.55
N SER A 348 -5.57 -6.52 -22.50
CA SER A 348 -4.18 -6.12 -22.58
C SER A 348 -3.23 -7.30 -22.74
N SER A 349 -1.98 -6.99 -23.07
CA SER A 349 -0.86 -7.90 -22.79
C SER A 349 -0.67 -8.03 -21.26
N GLU A 350 -0.10 -9.15 -20.81
CA GLU A 350 0.23 -9.37 -19.39
C GLU A 350 1.57 -8.69 -19.02
N LEU A 351 1.61 -8.07 -17.84
CA LEU A 351 2.85 -7.67 -17.15
C LEU A 351 3.19 -8.73 -16.10
N GLN A 352 4.35 -9.38 -16.23
CA GLN A 352 4.85 -10.34 -15.24
C GLN A 352 5.73 -9.63 -14.22
N VAL A 353 5.49 -9.86 -12.92
CA VAL A 353 6.23 -9.21 -11.83
C VAL A 353 6.65 -10.26 -10.80
N GLU A 354 7.95 -10.31 -10.50
CA GLU A 354 8.47 -11.05 -9.36
C GLU A 354 8.32 -10.20 -8.09
N ILE A 355 7.82 -10.80 -7.00
CA ILE A 355 7.66 -10.12 -5.71
C ILE A 355 8.62 -10.75 -4.71
N LEU A 356 9.56 -9.96 -4.19
CA LEU A 356 10.50 -10.46 -3.18
C LEU A 356 9.77 -10.88 -1.90
N PRO A 357 10.29 -11.86 -1.14
CA PRO A 357 9.76 -12.20 0.17
C PRO A 357 9.67 -10.97 1.09
N MET A 358 8.58 -10.85 1.84
CA MET A 358 8.44 -9.79 2.84
C MET A 358 9.39 -10.08 4.02
N ARG A 359 10.39 -9.22 4.22
CA ARG A 359 11.29 -9.31 5.38
C ARG A 359 10.54 -9.09 6.69
N GLU A 360 10.87 -9.86 7.72
CA GLU A 360 10.37 -9.59 9.07
C GLU A 360 10.85 -8.22 9.56
N ALA A 361 10.16 -7.66 10.57
CA ALA A 361 10.60 -6.41 11.18
C ALA A 361 11.97 -6.59 11.84
N LEU A 362 12.89 -5.66 11.60
CA LEU A 362 14.24 -5.70 12.17
C LEU A 362 14.20 -5.30 13.65
N VAL A 363 13.86 -6.24 14.52
CA VAL A 363 13.84 -6.05 15.98
C VAL A 363 15.25 -6.02 16.57
N ALA A 364 15.38 -5.58 17.82
CA ALA A 364 16.68 -5.48 18.50
C ALA A 364 17.37 -6.86 18.62
N PRO A 365 18.72 -6.90 18.56
CA PRO A 365 19.45 -8.15 18.78
C PRO A 365 19.38 -8.62 20.23
N ASP A 366 19.59 -9.92 20.45
CA ASP A 366 19.75 -10.51 21.77
C ASP A 366 21.20 -10.41 22.24
N ILE A 367 21.43 -9.73 23.36
CA ILE A 367 22.76 -9.58 23.97
C ILE A 367 22.92 -10.63 25.07
N ARG A 368 23.77 -11.64 24.82
CA ARG A 368 23.96 -12.74 25.75
C ARG A 368 24.57 -12.26 27.07
N GLY A 369 23.88 -12.54 28.16
CA GLY A 369 24.27 -12.13 29.51
C GLY A 369 23.65 -10.81 29.98
N ALA A 370 22.93 -10.09 29.12
CA ALA A 370 22.13 -8.94 29.53
C ALA A 370 20.76 -9.38 30.07
N ASN A 371 20.34 -8.74 31.16
CA ASN A 371 18.99 -8.87 31.68
C ASN A 371 18.14 -7.71 31.15
N PRO A 372 16.95 -7.97 30.58
CA PRO A 372 16.08 -6.90 30.10
C PRO A 372 15.58 -6.04 31.26
N ASP A 373 15.55 -4.73 31.04
CA ASP A 373 14.96 -3.75 31.95
C ASP A 373 13.43 -3.67 31.71
N ALA A 374 12.72 -2.85 32.49
CA ALA A 374 11.27 -2.65 32.32
C ALA A 374 10.92 -1.93 31.00
N THR A 375 11.86 -1.16 30.44
CA THR A 375 11.71 -0.49 29.15
C THR A 375 12.05 -1.48 28.02
N PRO A 376 11.20 -1.64 27.00
CA PRO A 376 11.51 -2.51 25.86
C PRO A 376 12.84 -2.15 25.20
N ASP A 377 13.58 -3.16 24.74
CA ASP A 377 14.89 -3.04 24.10
C ASP A 377 15.98 -2.40 24.98
N TRP A 378 15.77 -2.36 26.30
CA TRP A 378 16.78 -1.91 27.27
C TRP A 378 17.21 -3.08 28.14
N GLY A 379 18.45 -3.06 28.60
CA GLY A 379 18.92 -4.05 29.56
C GLY A 379 20.23 -3.71 30.21
N THR A 380 20.50 -4.44 31.28
CA THR A 380 21.71 -4.31 32.10
C THR A 380 22.46 -5.64 32.11
N MET A 381 23.78 -5.57 31.90
CA MET A 381 24.70 -6.70 32.00
C MET A 381 25.75 -6.42 33.07
N GLU A 382 26.02 -7.38 33.93
CA GLU A 382 27.14 -7.30 34.88
C GLU A 382 28.48 -7.35 34.13
N ALA A 383 29.45 -6.49 34.50
CA ALA A 383 30.77 -6.48 33.85
C ALA A 383 31.44 -7.86 33.83
N LEU A 384 31.28 -8.66 34.88
CA LEU A 384 31.85 -10.01 34.97
C LEU A 384 31.35 -10.96 33.88
N SER A 385 30.13 -10.78 33.38
CA SER A 385 29.59 -11.59 32.28
C SER A 385 30.30 -11.34 30.95
N GLY A 386 31.08 -10.25 30.84
CA GLY A 386 31.79 -9.85 29.63
C GLY A 386 33.28 -10.13 29.63
N ILE A 387 33.83 -10.82 30.64
CA ILE A 387 35.30 -11.05 30.77
C ILE A 387 35.87 -11.76 29.54
N ASP A 388 35.15 -12.74 29.01
CA ASP A 388 35.55 -13.48 27.81
C ASP A 388 34.98 -12.87 26.52
N GLY A 389 34.48 -11.63 26.59
CA GLY A 389 33.71 -10.99 25.54
C GLY A 389 32.22 -11.34 25.59
N VAL A 390 31.46 -10.81 24.63
CA VAL A 390 30.00 -10.92 24.61
C VAL A 390 29.54 -11.42 23.24
N TYR A 391 28.53 -12.30 23.25
CA TYR A 391 27.86 -12.72 22.03
C TYR A 391 26.59 -11.92 21.80
N VAL A 392 26.43 -11.42 20.58
CA VAL A 392 25.23 -10.74 20.10
C VAL A 392 24.57 -11.65 19.07
N VAL A 393 23.29 -11.98 19.27
CA VAL A 393 22.53 -12.89 18.40
C VAL A 393 21.50 -12.09 17.62
N VAL A 394 21.57 -12.21 16.30
CA VAL A 394 20.65 -11.60 15.35
C VAL A 394 19.43 -12.51 15.16
N PRO A 395 18.18 -11.96 15.14
CA PRO A 395 16.98 -12.77 14.90
C PRO A 395 17.03 -13.50 13.55
N THR A 396 16.39 -14.67 13.47
CA THR A 396 16.24 -15.41 12.20
C THR A 396 15.22 -14.73 11.28
N GLY A 397 15.30 -14.96 9.96
CA GLY A 397 14.28 -14.45 9.01
C GLY A 397 14.45 -12.99 8.60
N VAL A 398 15.46 -12.29 9.13
CA VAL A 398 15.74 -10.87 8.84
C VAL A 398 16.73 -10.63 7.71
N VAL A 399 17.38 -11.71 7.20
CA VAL A 399 18.41 -11.67 6.16
C VAL A 399 17.91 -12.40 4.92
N ALA A 400 17.85 -11.69 3.80
CA ALA A 400 17.47 -12.24 2.50
C ALA A 400 18.68 -12.80 1.72
N PRO A 401 18.48 -13.62 0.68
CA PRO A 401 19.56 -14.05 -0.20
C PRO A 401 20.31 -12.84 -0.81
N GLY A 402 21.65 -12.89 -0.80
CA GLY A 402 22.49 -11.78 -1.27
C GLY A 402 22.64 -10.63 -0.28
N GLU A 403 22.20 -10.80 0.97
CA GLU A 403 22.47 -9.87 2.06
C GLU A 403 23.45 -10.48 3.08
N ARG A 404 24.20 -9.61 3.75
CA ARG A 404 25.07 -9.96 4.88
C ARG A 404 24.80 -9.07 6.08
N VAL A 405 25.19 -9.52 7.27
CA VAL A 405 24.95 -8.80 8.52
C VAL A 405 26.25 -8.37 9.19
N GLN A 406 26.22 -7.18 9.80
CA GLN A 406 27.25 -6.75 10.75
C GLN A 406 26.58 -6.27 12.05
N VAL A 407 27.23 -6.50 13.19
CA VAL A 407 26.77 -5.98 14.49
C VAL A 407 27.56 -4.75 14.87
N HIS A 408 26.84 -3.69 15.22
CA HIS A 408 27.36 -2.41 15.66
C HIS A 408 27.20 -2.27 17.17
N TRP A 409 28.33 -2.22 17.88
CA TRP A 409 28.43 -1.93 19.30
C TRP A 409 28.93 -0.49 19.46
N ILE A 410 28.01 0.47 19.58
CA ILE A 410 28.32 1.90 19.52
C ILE A 410 28.47 2.46 20.95
N GLY A 411 29.62 2.21 21.56
CA GLY A 411 29.95 2.70 22.90
C GLY A 411 30.38 4.17 22.98
N HIS A 412 30.84 4.58 24.17
CA HIS A 412 31.08 6.00 24.54
C HIS A 412 32.43 6.58 24.08
N SER A 413 33.29 5.79 23.43
CA SER A 413 34.58 6.23 22.89
C SER A 413 35.12 5.23 21.85
N GLU A 414 36.28 5.53 21.25
CA GLU A 414 36.97 4.58 20.37
C GLU A 414 37.34 3.25 21.04
N TRP A 415 37.51 3.26 22.37
CA TRP A 415 37.78 2.09 23.19
C TRP A 415 36.53 1.28 23.47
N GLY A 416 35.36 1.92 23.48
CA GLY A 416 34.08 1.29 23.72
C GLY A 416 33.30 0.92 22.46
N GLN A 417 33.79 1.22 21.26
CA GLN A 417 33.05 0.98 20.02
C GLN A 417 33.67 -0.15 19.18
N TYR A 418 32.82 -1.01 18.64
CA TYR A 418 33.25 -2.12 17.80
C TYR A 418 32.22 -2.46 16.73
N VAL A 419 32.68 -2.90 15.56
CA VAL A 419 31.82 -3.42 14.49
C VAL A 419 32.25 -4.84 14.19
N ALA A 420 31.42 -5.81 14.57
CA ALA A 420 31.63 -7.21 14.23
C ALA A 420 31.16 -7.43 12.79
N LYS A 421 32.11 -7.51 11.85
CA LYS A 421 31.84 -7.62 10.42
C LYS A 421 31.53 -9.05 9.95
N GLU A 422 31.93 -10.04 10.74
CA GLU A 422 31.77 -11.46 10.46
C GLU A 422 31.19 -12.18 11.67
N PRO A 423 30.41 -13.27 11.46
CA PRO A 423 29.91 -14.09 12.53
C PRO A 423 31.06 -14.79 13.27
N ALA A 424 30.82 -15.16 14.52
CA ALA A 424 31.79 -15.86 15.35
C ALA A 424 32.14 -17.26 14.80
N SER A 425 31.26 -17.86 14.00
CA SER A 425 31.47 -19.13 13.32
C SER A 425 30.61 -19.21 12.07
N THR A 426 31.12 -19.86 11.02
CA THR A 426 30.34 -20.16 9.81
C THR A 426 29.18 -21.12 10.06
N ALA A 427 29.23 -21.89 11.16
CA ALA A 427 28.14 -22.77 11.58
C ALA A 427 26.99 -22.03 12.27
N ASP A 428 27.20 -20.78 12.71
CA ASP A 428 26.22 -19.94 13.39
C ASP A 428 26.29 -18.50 12.83
N PRO A 429 25.78 -18.27 11.60
CA PRO A 429 25.99 -17.03 10.86
C PRO A 429 25.27 -15.81 11.44
N LEU A 430 24.40 -16.00 12.45
CA LEU A 430 23.65 -14.93 13.10
C LEU A 430 24.21 -14.58 14.49
N ARG A 431 25.32 -15.21 14.90
CA ARG A 431 25.97 -14.95 16.19
C ARG A 431 27.29 -14.23 16.00
N PHE A 432 27.41 -13.05 16.59
CA PHE A 432 28.57 -12.17 16.46
C PHE A 432 29.26 -12.03 17.81
N PHE A 433 30.58 -11.90 17.80
CA PHE A 433 31.40 -11.79 19.01
C PHE A 433 31.97 -10.38 19.18
N ILE A 434 31.82 -9.84 20.39
CA ILE A 434 32.33 -8.54 20.81
C ILE A 434 33.47 -8.78 21.81
N PRO A 435 34.72 -8.39 21.48
CA PRO A 435 35.86 -8.59 22.37
C PRO A 435 35.72 -7.83 23.70
N ALA A 436 36.23 -8.45 24.77
CA ALA A 436 36.13 -7.97 26.16
C ALA A 436 36.59 -6.52 26.37
N GLN A 437 37.64 -6.09 25.67
CA GLN A 437 38.18 -4.72 25.74
C GLN A 437 37.15 -3.63 25.37
N TYR A 438 36.26 -3.92 24.42
CA TYR A 438 35.19 -3.00 24.02
C TYR A 438 34.02 -3.02 25.00
N VAL A 439 33.85 -4.11 25.75
CA VAL A 439 32.80 -4.23 26.76
C VAL A 439 33.15 -3.40 27.99
N VAL A 440 34.33 -3.63 28.56
CA VAL A 440 34.76 -2.97 29.82
C VAL A 440 34.95 -1.47 29.65
N ALA A 441 35.34 -0.99 28.46
CA ALA A 441 35.44 0.43 28.16
C ALA A 441 34.09 1.17 28.24
N ASN A 442 32.96 0.46 28.27
CA ASN A 442 31.61 1.03 28.47
C ASN A 442 31.07 0.85 29.90
N MET A 443 31.86 0.32 30.82
CA MET A 443 31.44 0.10 32.21
C MET A 443 30.90 1.39 32.84
N ALA A 444 29.78 1.27 33.54
CA ALA A 444 29.16 2.36 34.28
C ALA A 444 30.04 2.80 35.46
N ARG A 445 29.94 4.06 35.87
CA ARG A 445 30.77 4.62 36.95
C ARG A 445 30.29 4.25 38.35
N GLY A 446 29.12 3.62 38.43
CA GLY A 446 28.49 3.15 39.66
C GLY A 446 27.13 2.51 39.38
N ASP A 447 26.54 1.91 40.41
CA ASP A 447 25.31 1.10 40.29
C ASP A 447 24.09 1.86 39.76
N LYS A 448 24.08 3.19 39.91
CA LYS A 448 22.98 4.07 39.48
C LYS A 448 23.32 4.94 38.27
N ASP A 449 24.51 4.77 37.71
CA ASP A 449 24.94 5.57 36.56
C ASP A 449 24.30 5.04 35.27
N GLU A 450 23.28 5.75 34.80
CA GLU A 450 22.59 5.49 33.52
C GLU A 450 23.23 6.24 32.35
N SER A 451 24.15 7.19 32.60
CA SER A 451 24.75 8.03 31.55
C SER A 451 25.62 7.25 30.57
N ARG A 452 26.04 6.05 30.98
CA ARG A 452 26.92 5.13 30.24
C ARG A 452 26.15 4.07 29.43
N ARG A 453 24.83 4.20 29.31
CA ARG A 453 24.03 3.34 28.43
C ARG A 453 24.33 3.64 26.96
N PHE A 454 24.40 2.62 26.11
CA PHE A 454 24.80 2.78 24.70
C PHE A 454 24.06 1.80 23.79
N LYS A 455 24.20 1.99 22.46
CA LYS A 455 23.39 1.28 21.46
C LYS A 455 24.13 0.07 20.91
N VAL A 456 23.42 -1.05 20.81
CA VAL A 456 23.84 -2.24 20.08
C VAL A 456 22.76 -2.59 19.06
N PHE A 457 23.11 -2.68 17.78
CA PHE A 457 22.17 -3.02 16.71
C PHE A 457 22.87 -3.83 15.64
N TYR A 458 22.11 -4.45 14.72
CA TYR A 458 22.68 -5.06 13.53
C TYR A 458 22.23 -4.33 12.27
N ARG A 459 23.10 -4.37 11.27
CA ARG A 459 22.89 -3.79 9.95
C ARG A 459 22.84 -4.91 8.93
N VAL A 460 21.76 -4.97 8.17
CA VAL A 460 21.60 -5.86 7.01
C VAL A 460 22.02 -5.08 5.78
N ILE A 461 23.01 -5.59 5.05
CA ILE A 461 23.66 -4.90 3.93
C ILE A 461 23.47 -5.73 2.66
N ASN A 462 23.03 -5.09 1.58
CA ASN A 462 22.98 -5.69 0.26
C ASN A 462 24.39 -5.93 -0.27
N GLU A 463 24.73 -7.16 -0.67
CA GLU A 463 26.08 -7.47 -1.17
C GLU A 463 26.37 -6.85 -2.54
N ALA A 464 25.33 -6.51 -3.32
CA ALA A 464 25.48 -5.85 -4.62
C ALA A 464 25.69 -4.33 -4.50
N ASP A 465 25.20 -3.70 -3.43
CA ASP A 465 25.34 -2.28 -3.15
C ASP A 465 25.46 -2.01 -1.64
N GLU A 466 26.67 -1.76 -1.14
CA GLU A 466 26.89 -1.53 0.29
C GLU A 466 26.23 -0.25 0.84
N ALA A 467 25.80 0.67 -0.03
CA ALA A 467 25.04 1.85 0.38
C ALA A 467 23.56 1.53 0.66
N ASP A 468 23.06 0.41 0.15
CA ASP A 468 21.71 -0.11 0.42
C ASP A 468 21.74 -1.01 1.67
N TYR A 469 21.32 -0.45 2.80
CA TYR A 469 21.30 -1.17 4.07
C TYR A 469 20.11 -0.76 4.94
N PHE A 470 19.77 -1.65 5.87
CA PHE A 470 18.76 -1.43 6.89
C PHE A 470 19.35 -1.67 8.29
N ASP A 471 19.11 -0.73 9.20
CA ASP A 471 19.47 -0.87 10.62
C ASP A 471 18.30 -1.44 11.41
N SER A 472 18.59 -2.35 12.34
CA SER A 472 17.62 -2.85 13.30
C SER A 472 17.24 -1.79 14.34
N VAL A 473 16.15 -2.05 15.08
CA VAL A 473 15.96 -1.40 16.39
C VAL A 473 17.21 -1.62 17.24
N ALA A 474 17.63 -0.59 17.97
CA ALA A 474 18.81 -0.66 18.83
C ALA A 474 18.46 -1.16 20.22
N TYR A 475 19.24 -2.10 20.73
CA TYR A 475 19.24 -2.47 22.14
C TYR A 475 20.08 -1.47 22.94
N HIS A 476 19.50 -0.91 24.00
CA HIS A 476 20.11 0.08 24.87
C HIS A 476 20.75 -0.60 26.10
N LEU A 477 22.01 -1.00 25.94
CA LEU A 477 22.76 -1.76 26.94
C LEU A 477 23.45 -0.85 27.96
N ARG A 478 23.35 -1.22 29.23
CA ARG A 478 24.19 -0.70 30.32
C ARG A 478 25.07 -1.83 30.87
N VAL A 479 26.37 -1.56 31.04
CA VAL A 479 27.31 -2.49 31.68
C VAL A 479 27.51 -2.04 33.13
N ALA A 480 27.00 -2.80 34.09
CA ALA A 480 27.17 -2.52 35.52
C ALA A 480 28.64 -2.66 35.95
N PRO A 481 29.11 -1.88 36.94
CA PRO A 481 30.50 -1.89 37.35
C PRO A 481 30.95 -3.24 37.95
N LEU A 482 32.26 -3.48 37.95
CA LEU A 482 32.83 -4.58 38.73
C LEU A 482 32.56 -4.36 40.24
N PRO A 483 32.20 -5.40 41.00
CA PRO A 483 32.05 -5.29 42.44
C PRO A 483 33.38 -4.87 43.09
N HIS A 484 33.33 -3.92 44.03
CA HIS A 484 34.54 -3.32 44.60
C HIS A 484 35.45 -4.33 45.31
N GLU A 485 34.86 -5.36 45.93
CA GLU A 485 35.59 -6.45 46.59
C GLU A 485 36.43 -7.32 45.63
N GLN A 486 36.12 -7.28 44.33
CA GLN A 486 36.84 -8.02 43.29
C GLN A 486 37.98 -7.23 42.66
N LEU A 487 38.09 -5.93 42.95
CA LEU A 487 39.20 -5.11 42.50
C LEU A 487 40.44 -5.37 43.37
N PRO A 488 41.66 -5.41 42.81
CA PRO A 488 42.85 -5.68 43.61
C PRO A 488 43.16 -4.50 44.53
N GLN A 489 43.90 -4.79 45.60
CA GLN A 489 44.45 -3.81 46.53
C GLN A 489 45.95 -3.70 46.33
N ILE A 490 46.49 -2.48 46.28
CA ILE A 490 47.95 -2.29 46.16
C ILE A 490 48.65 -2.68 47.46
N ILE A 491 49.71 -3.48 47.37
CA ILE A 491 50.49 -3.97 48.52
C ILE A 491 51.82 -3.22 48.55
N CYS A 492 52.18 -2.68 49.71
CA CYS A 492 53.53 -2.16 49.97
C CYS A 492 54.32 -3.22 50.73
N LYS A 493 55.51 -3.60 50.23
CA LYS A 493 56.44 -4.50 50.94
C LYS A 493 57.17 -3.74 52.06
N GLY A 494 57.80 -4.48 52.96
CA GLY A 494 58.49 -3.91 54.13
C GLY A 494 57.56 -3.39 55.22
N VAL A 495 56.27 -3.71 55.15
CA VAL A 495 55.27 -3.34 56.16
C VAL A 495 55.16 -4.43 57.22
N SER A 496 55.18 -4.04 58.50
CA SER A 496 54.83 -4.91 59.62
C SER A 496 53.49 -4.48 60.21
N GLY A 497 52.48 -5.35 60.12
CA GLY A 497 51.10 -5.00 60.47
C GLY A 497 50.52 -3.95 59.51
N LYS A 498 50.60 -2.67 59.87
CA LYS A 498 50.23 -1.52 59.01
C LYS A 498 51.29 -0.41 59.05
N GLU A 499 52.45 -0.70 59.61
CA GLU A 499 53.50 0.29 59.82
C GLU A 499 54.62 0.08 58.79
N LEU A 500 55.00 1.17 58.12
CA LEU A 500 56.15 1.21 57.21
C LEU A 500 57.27 2.01 57.89
N PRO A 501 58.38 1.38 58.31
CA PRO A 501 59.52 2.08 58.89
C PRO A 501 60.29 2.85 57.82
N LEU A 502 60.36 4.18 57.93
CA LEU A 502 61.02 5.05 56.96
C LEU A 502 62.52 4.75 56.86
N SER A 503 63.14 4.35 57.97
CA SER A 503 64.53 3.93 58.04
C SER A 503 64.83 2.66 57.23
N GLU A 504 63.86 1.75 57.08
CA GLU A 504 64.00 0.49 56.31
C GLU A 504 63.67 0.64 54.82
N VAL A 505 63.07 1.76 54.40
CA VAL A 505 62.77 2.01 52.99
C VAL A 505 64.06 2.25 52.18
N PRO A 506 64.32 1.50 51.09
CA PRO A 506 65.45 1.74 50.19
C PRO A 506 65.47 3.15 49.59
N GLU A 507 66.64 3.65 49.19
CA GLU A 507 66.74 5.01 48.60
C GLU A 507 65.95 5.15 47.28
N ASP A 508 65.81 4.07 46.51
CA ASP A 508 64.98 4.04 45.29
C ASP A 508 63.48 3.87 45.56
N GLY A 509 63.08 3.72 46.84
CA GLY A 509 61.69 3.66 47.28
C GLY A 509 61.22 2.28 47.73
N ALA A 510 60.03 2.27 48.35
CA ALA A 510 59.38 1.04 48.83
C ALA A 510 58.76 0.27 47.66
N ASP A 511 58.89 -1.06 47.66
CA ASP A 511 58.33 -1.91 46.61
C ASP A 511 56.81 -1.98 46.73
N LEU A 512 56.12 -1.68 45.63
CA LEU A 512 54.68 -1.83 45.48
C LEU A 512 54.37 -2.97 44.53
N GLU A 513 53.38 -3.78 44.88
CA GLU A 513 52.83 -4.84 44.03
C GLU A 513 51.32 -4.67 43.92
N LEU A 514 50.81 -4.70 42.69
CA LEU A 514 49.39 -4.76 42.39
C LEU A 514 49.15 -6.03 41.57
N GLU A 515 48.36 -6.96 42.10
CA GLU A 515 48.02 -8.21 41.41
C GLU A 515 47.20 -7.95 40.12
N THR A 516 47.06 -8.96 39.27
CA THR A 516 46.22 -8.90 38.07
C THR A 516 44.76 -8.61 38.42
N TRP A 517 44.04 -7.93 37.53
CA TRP A 517 42.62 -7.63 37.67
C TRP A 517 41.79 -8.18 36.50
N TYR A 518 40.48 -8.24 36.68
CA TYR A 518 39.57 -8.58 35.58
C TYR A 518 39.69 -7.58 34.44
N PHE A 519 39.75 -8.07 33.21
CA PHE A 519 40.01 -7.29 32.00
C PHE A 519 41.40 -6.65 31.92
N ILE A 520 42.41 -7.10 32.67
CA ILE A 520 43.77 -6.61 32.48
C ILE A 520 44.20 -6.75 31.02
N ALA A 521 44.66 -5.65 30.43
CA ALA A 521 45.06 -5.59 29.03
C ALA A 521 46.16 -4.54 28.84
N GLU A 522 46.95 -4.72 27.79
CA GLU A 522 47.95 -3.73 27.38
C GLU A 522 47.32 -2.37 27.15
N LYS A 523 48.08 -1.29 27.38
CA LYS A 523 47.68 0.11 27.15
C LYS A 523 46.58 0.66 28.07
N GLN A 524 46.07 -0.14 29.01
CA GLN A 524 45.27 0.42 30.09
C GLN A 524 46.12 1.40 30.91
N LEU A 525 45.55 2.51 31.32
CA LEU A 525 46.28 3.58 31.98
C LEU A 525 46.14 3.44 33.50
N LEU A 526 47.22 3.08 34.18
CA LEU A 526 47.28 2.98 35.63
C LEU A 526 47.83 4.27 36.23
N THR A 527 47.15 4.77 37.25
CA THR A 527 47.60 5.88 38.09
C THR A 527 47.71 5.41 39.53
N LEU A 528 48.88 5.63 40.15
CA LEU A 528 49.13 5.41 41.57
C LEU A 528 49.44 6.75 42.24
N SER A 529 48.67 7.05 43.29
CA SER A 529 48.91 8.19 44.15
C SER A 529 48.95 7.82 45.63
N ILE A 530 49.52 8.70 46.42
CA ILE A 530 49.56 8.62 47.88
C ILE A 530 48.94 9.88 48.46
N VAL A 531 48.06 9.74 49.44
CA VAL A 531 47.56 10.85 50.26
C VAL A 531 48.08 10.67 51.67
N GLY A 532 48.68 11.71 52.24
CA GLY A 532 49.18 11.67 53.61
C GLY A 532 49.31 13.07 54.22
N VAL A 533 49.52 13.10 55.54
CA VAL A 533 49.66 14.36 56.29
C VAL A 533 51.08 14.90 56.16
N THR A 534 51.21 16.16 55.77
CA THR A 534 52.46 16.91 55.66
C THR A 534 52.44 18.11 56.61
N ALA A 535 53.53 18.89 56.67
CA ALA A 535 53.56 20.15 57.41
C ALA A 535 52.51 21.19 56.92
N GLU A 536 52.01 21.04 55.69
CA GLU A 536 51.01 21.93 55.07
C GLU A 536 49.58 21.37 55.16
N GLY A 537 49.40 20.22 55.83
CA GLY A 537 48.14 19.47 55.89
C GLY A 537 48.14 18.23 55.01
N GLU A 538 46.96 17.65 54.78
CA GLU A 538 46.77 16.48 53.92
C GLU A 538 47.03 16.84 52.45
N GLN A 539 47.91 16.07 51.79
CA GLN A 539 48.32 16.31 50.40
C GLN A 539 48.32 15.01 49.59
N GLU A 540 47.96 15.10 48.30
CA GLU A 540 48.06 14.00 47.34
C GLU A 540 49.33 14.15 46.48
N TYR A 541 50.08 13.06 46.32
CA TYR A 541 51.20 12.98 45.39
C TYR A 541 50.97 11.83 44.40
N VAL A 542 50.94 12.15 43.10
CA VAL A 542 50.95 11.15 42.03
C VAL A 542 52.39 10.81 41.69
N PHE A 543 52.74 9.52 41.73
CA PHE A 543 54.11 9.05 41.44
C PHE A 543 54.16 8.01 40.30
N HIS A 544 52.99 7.59 39.82
CA HIS A 544 52.81 6.78 38.63
C HIS A 544 51.58 7.36 37.94
N ASP A 545 51.75 8.10 36.86
CA ASP A 545 50.69 8.91 36.26
C ASP A 545 50.31 8.40 34.87
N ALA A 546 49.12 7.80 34.75
CA ALA A 546 48.56 7.31 33.50
C ALA A 546 49.54 6.46 32.66
N ILE A 547 50.27 5.56 33.32
CA ILE A 547 51.26 4.72 32.66
C ILE A 547 50.54 3.52 32.04
N GLU A 548 50.89 3.21 30.79
CA GLU A 548 50.36 2.06 30.07
C GLU A 548 50.85 0.75 30.70
N VAL A 549 49.91 -0.16 30.95
CA VAL A 549 50.21 -1.54 31.33
C VAL A 549 50.93 -2.23 30.17
N SER A 550 52.09 -2.82 30.48
CA SER A 550 52.93 -3.54 29.53
C SER A 550 52.51 -5.01 29.35
N PRO A 551 52.93 -5.69 28.26
CA PRO A 551 52.59 -7.10 28.04
C PRO A 551 52.97 -8.04 29.18
N GLY A 552 54.13 -7.82 29.82
CA GLY A 552 54.56 -8.65 30.95
C GLY A 552 53.76 -8.42 32.24
N GLU A 553 53.22 -7.22 32.41
CA GLU A 553 52.37 -6.88 33.56
C GLU A 553 50.97 -7.46 33.43
N VAL A 554 50.49 -7.69 32.19
CA VAL A 554 49.24 -8.42 31.95
C VAL A 554 49.27 -9.83 32.57
N GLU A 555 50.42 -10.49 32.51
CA GLU A 555 50.59 -11.86 33.03
C GLU A 555 50.87 -11.91 34.54
N THR A 556 51.56 -10.89 35.08
CA THR A 556 52.17 -10.98 36.43
C THR A 556 51.71 -9.89 37.41
N GLY A 557 50.87 -8.96 36.96
CA GLY A 557 50.52 -7.76 37.71
C GLY A 557 51.59 -6.67 37.60
N VAL A 558 51.34 -5.53 38.25
CA VAL A 558 52.19 -4.34 38.16
C VAL A 558 53.11 -4.25 39.37
N LYS A 559 54.40 -3.98 39.11
CA LYS A 559 55.39 -3.66 40.13
C LYS A 559 55.83 -2.20 39.99
N ALA A 560 55.76 -1.45 41.08
CA ALA A 560 56.12 -0.05 41.10
C ALA A 560 56.95 0.30 42.34
N LYS A 561 57.53 1.50 42.35
CA LYS A 561 58.25 2.05 43.50
C LYS A 561 57.49 3.23 44.07
N LEU A 562 57.29 3.24 45.39
CA LEU A 562 56.88 4.42 46.14
C LEU A 562 58.12 5.24 46.51
N PRO A 563 58.37 6.40 45.90
CA PRO A 563 59.60 7.15 46.12
C PRO A 563 59.81 7.53 47.59
N LYS A 564 60.99 7.23 48.14
CA LYS A 564 61.33 7.58 49.53
C LYS A 564 61.29 9.09 49.77
N ASP A 565 61.57 9.89 48.75
CA ASP A 565 61.50 11.36 48.83
C ASP A 565 60.08 11.90 48.99
N ILE A 566 59.05 11.15 48.59
CA ILE A 566 57.65 11.49 48.91
C ILE A 566 57.36 11.12 50.36
N LEU A 567 57.79 9.94 50.82
CA LEU A 567 57.62 9.50 52.22
C LEU A 567 58.29 10.46 53.22
N LYS A 568 59.48 10.97 52.91
CA LYS A 568 60.20 11.98 53.74
C LYS A 568 59.43 13.30 53.93
N ARG A 569 58.41 13.58 53.10
CA ARG A 569 57.55 14.78 53.23
C ARG A 569 56.37 14.57 54.17
N LEU A 570 56.04 13.31 54.46
CA LEU A 570 54.95 12.94 55.34
C LEU A 570 55.40 13.01 56.81
N ILE A 571 54.45 13.27 57.71
CA ILE A 571 54.71 13.29 59.14
C ILE A 571 54.81 11.85 59.67
N VAL A 572 55.92 11.52 60.33
CA VAL A 572 56.09 10.24 61.03
C VAL A 572 55.09 10.12 62.17
N GLY A 573 54.46 8.95 62.30
CA GLY A 573 53.38 8.65 63.23
C GLY A 573 51.97 8.86 62.66
N GLU A 574 51.86 9.55 61.51
CA GLU A 574 50.58 9.79 60.83
C GLU A 574 50.26 8.71 59.79
N ARG A 575 48.98 8.60 59.44
CA ARG A 575 48.50 7.70 58.40
C ARG A 575 48.71 8.28 57.01
N PHE A 576 48.94 7.38 56.06
CA PHE A 576 48.87 7.66 54.64
C PHE A 576 48.14 6.54 53.91
N THR A 577 47.62 6.86 52.73
CA THR A 577 46.80 5.95 51.94
C THR A 577 47.28 5.91 50.50
N LEU A 578 47.47 4.70 49.97
CA LEU A 578 47.80 4.45 48.57
C LEU A 578 46.51 4.26 47.77
N TYR A 579 46.39 5.01 46.67
CA TYR A 579 45.23 5.05 45.77
C TYR A 579 45.61 4.56 44.37
N PRO A 580 45.39 3.27 44.07
CA PRO A 580 45.41 2.78 42.70
C PRO A 580 44.12 3.17 41.96
N ARG A 581 44.24 3.69 40.75
CA ARG A 581 43.12 3.99 39.85
C ARG A 581 43.46 3.58 38.43
N LEU A 582 42.52 2.97 37.71
CA LEU A 582 42.76 2.44 36.37
C LEU A 582 41.72 2.97 35.38
N SER A 583 42.17 3.36 34.18
CA SER A 583 41.27 3.65 33.06
C SER A 583 41.17 2.48 32.09
N TYR A 584 39.93 2.06 31.84
CA TYR A 584 39.55 1.06 30.83
C TYR A 584 39.16 1.71 29.49
N ASP A 585 38.99 3.03 29.45
CA ASP A 585 38.37 3.75 28.33
C ASP A 585 39.23 4.90 27.79
N GLY A 586 40.56 4.72 27.82
CA GLY A 586 41.53 5.63 27.21
C GLY A 586 41.74 6.93 28.00
N GLY A 587 41.54 6.89 29.33
CA GLY A 587 41.74 8.03 30.22
C GLY A 587 40.50 8.89 30.47
N ILE A 588 39.33 8.52 29.94
CA ILE A 588 38.08 9.28 30.14
C ILE A 588 37.58 9.12 31.58
N TYR A 589 37.65 7.90 32.11
CA TYR A 589 37.30 7.61 33.50
C TYR A 589 38.35 6.69 34.14
N TYR A 590 38.65 6.99 35.41
CA TYR A 590 39.58 6.22 36.23
C TYR A 590 38.81 5.54 37.35
N THR A 591 38.65 4.23 37.23
CA THR A 591 37.99 3.38 38.22
C THR A 591 38.90 3.21 39.44
N PRO A 592 38.45 3.59 40.65
CA PRO A 592 39.23 3.42 41.86
C PRO A 592 39.31 1.94 42.27
N PHE A 593 40.53 1.47 42.47
CA PHE A 593 40.81 0.15 43.03
C PHE A 593 40.82 0.22 44.56
N ARG A 594 41.02 -0.92 45.22
CA ARG A 594 41.05 -0.96 46.68
C ARG A 594 42.29 -0.22 47.20
N VAL A 595 42.06 0.71 48.11
CA VAL A 595 43.12 1.53 48.72
C VAL A 595 43.86 0.79 49.82
N ASN A 596 45.12 1.12 50.07
CA ASN A 596 45.89 0.57 51.19
C ASN A 596 46.25 1.66 52.20
N ASN A 597 45.85 1.48 53.46
CA ASN A 597 46.03 2.46 54.53
C ASN A 597 47.15 1.98 55.46
N LEU A 598 48.20 2.79 55.58
CA LEU A 598 49.41 2.50 56.34
C LEU A 598 49.71 3.67 57.30
N THR A 599 50.58 3.43 58.28
CA THR A 599 51.15 4.44 59.16
C THR A 599 52.65 4.53 58.87
N LEU A 600 53.17 5.74 58.69
CA LEU A 600 54.61 5.93 58.56
C LEU A 600 55.23 5.89 59.96
N VAL A 601 56.20 5.02 60.20
CA VAL A 601 56.98 4.99 61.46
C VAL A 601 58.45 5.29 61.16
N ASP A 602 59.22 5.59 62.19
CA ASP A 602 60.65 5.88 62.04
C ASP A 602 61.46 4.62 61.69
#